data_AF-A0A7S0IKL0-F1
#
_entry.id   AF-A0A7S0IKL0-F1
#
_cell.length_a   1.000
_cell.length_b   1.000
_cell.length_c   1.000
_cell.angle_alpha   90.00
_cell.angle_beta   90.00
_cell.angle_gamma   90.00
#
_symmetry.space_group_name_H-M   'P 1'
#
loop_
_entity.id
_entity.type
_entity.pdbx_description
1 polymer ?
#
loop_
_entity_poly.entity_id
_entity_poly.type
_entity_poly.pdbx_seq_one_letter_code
_entity_poly.pdbx_strand_id
1 'polypeptide(L)'
;LGYTQPNTHQPMAANGRGRPRGGGAPKPNLPANPFGTEPEPVPAQAPAPKSGAKKRGGRANAAPARTYAESRDFSLPSTLVQWAHSPEGIELIQGAAVGIGEVTFDDARRDRIVLHGDLPEEVDRAALLVESVLERRIKLQQRLAIKDKLDQERGKVQDELDRGLRVEFKVDPKFMGMVVGAKGSRIRMVQERCRIDRVVVDREACVVRIVGSDPVEVNPSV
;
A
#
# COMPACT_ATOMS: atom_id res chain seq x y z
N LEU A 1 -43.45 29.35 38.00
CA LEU A 1 -43.27 30.37 39.08
C LEU A 1 -41.79 30.37 39.41
N GLY A 2 -40.95 31.07 38.64
CA GLY A 2 -40.48 32.45 38.93
C GLY A 2 -39.49 32.40 40.11
N TYR A 3 -38.20 32.71 39.98
CA TYR A 3 -37.66 34.00 39.55
C TYR A 3 -36.12 33.95 39.32
N THR A 4 -35.67 34.64 38.26
CA THR A 4 -34.46 35.50 38.11
C THR A 4 -33.00 34.95 38.14
N GLN A 5 -32.37 34.97 36.95
CA GLN A 5 -31.03 35.56 36.66
C GLN A 5 -31.15 37.13 36.66
N PRO A 6 -30.10 38.01 36.52
CA PRO A 6 -28.83 37.87 35.76
C PRO A 6 -27.61 38.73 36.24
N ASN A 7 -26.47 38.63 35.54
CA ASN A 7 -25.57 39.75 35.14
C ASN A 7 -24.28 39.17 34.49
N THR A 8 -24.08 39.20 33.17
CA THR A 8 -23.46 40.28 32.34
C THR A 8 -22.25 40.99 32.93
N HIS A 9 -21.08 40.81 32.31
CA HIS A 9 -20.26 41.91 31.78
C HIS A 9 -19.12 41.41 30.85
N GLN A 10 -19.21 41.79 29.57
CA GLN A 10 -18.07 42.05 28.69
C GLN A 10 -17.75 43.57 28.77
N PRO A 11 -16.51 43.99 28.50
CA PRO A 11 -16.22 44.74 27.26
C PRO A 11 -14.84 44.35 26.64
N MET A 12 -14.71 44.14 25.32
CA MET A 12 -14.47 45.08 24.20
C MET A 12 -13.03 45.64 24.04
N ALA A 13 -12.62 45.65 22.75
CA ALA A 13 -11.58 46.42 22.05
C ALA A 13 -10.10 45.98 22.21
N ALA A 14 -9.19 46.17 21.25
CA ALA A 14 -9.14 46.38 19.79
C ALA A 14 -7.64 46.49 19.41
N ASN A 15 -7.33 46.37 18.11
CA ASN A 15 -6.05 46.68 17.43
C ASN A 15 -4.91 45.66 17.64
N GLY A 16 -4.12 45.26 16.64
CA GLY A 16 -3.97 45.72 15.26
C GLY A 16 -2.52 45.48 14.82
N ARG A 17 -2.32 45.29 13.52
CA ARG A 17 -1.06 45.41 12.74
C ARG A 17 -0.09 44.22 12.73
N GLY A 18 0.24 43.83 11.49
CA GLY A 18 1.64 43.78 11.05
C GLY A 18 2.22 42.41 10.74
N ARG A 19 2.23 42.02 9.46
CA ARG A 19 3.20 41.07 8.90
C ARG A 19 4.60 41.68 8.92
N PRO A 20 5.65 40.85 9.06
CA PRO A 20 6.60 40.66 7.96
C PRO A 20 6.85 39.14 7.72
N ARG A 21 6.76 38.61 6.50
CA ARG A 21 7.75 38.61 5.40
C ARG A 21 9.13 38.08 5.81
N GLY A 22 9.46 36.89 5.29
CA GLY A 22 10.80 36.51 4.84
C GLY A 22 11.77 35.98 5.91
N GLY A 23 11.90 34.66 5.97
CA GLY A 23 12.97 33.98 6.72
C GLY A 23 13.20 32.59 6.15
N GLY A 24 13.71 32.53 4.91
CA GLY A 24 14.14 31.27 4.31
C GLY A 24 15.30 30.70 5.11
N ALA A 25 15.15 29.46 5.57
CA ALA A 25 16.21 28.71 6.22
C ALA A 25 17.44 28.60 5.30
N PRO A 26 18.66 28.81 5.80
CA PRO A 26 19.87 28.58 5.01
C PRO A 26 20.02 27.08 4.74
N LYS A 27 20.18 26.73 3.46
CA LYS A 27 20.53 25.37 3.03
C LYS A 27 21.93 25.03 3.57
N PRO A 28 22.16 23.83 4.14
CA PRO A 28 23.51 23.39 4.49
C PRO A 28 24.36 23.17 3.22
N ASN A 29 25.55 23.76 3.25
CA ASN A 29 26.60 23.66 2.24
C ASN A 29 27.07 22.20 2.12
N LEU A 30 26.83 21.55 0.97
CA LEU A 30 27.49 20.29 0.61
C LEU A 30 28.85 20.60 -0.01
N PRO A 31 29.94 19.90 0.37
CA PRO A 31 31.25 20.10 -0.24
C PRO A 31 31.30 19.62 -1.70
N ALA A 32 32.11 20.32 -2.48
CA ALA A 32 32.29 20.19 -3.93
C ALA A 32 32.79 18.81 -4.37
N ASN A 33 32.24 18.33 -5.49
CA ASN A 33 32.76 17.19 -6.25
C ASN A 33 34.19 17.48 -6.76
N PRO A 34 35.17 16.57 -6.58
CA PRO A 34 36.58 16.80 -6.90
C PRO A 34 37.03 16.26 -8.28
N PHE A 35 36.13 16.10 -9.25
CA PHE A 35 36.53 15.71 -10.62
C PHE A 35 36.22 16.84 -11.60
N GLY A 36 37.30 17.42 -12.13
CA GLY A 36 37.28 18.64 -12.90
C GLY A 36 36.90 18.50 -14.38
N THR A 37 36.62 19.70 -14.91
CA THR A 37 36.77 20.17 -16.30
C THR A 37 35.84 19.63 -17.38
N GLU A 38 34.67 20.26 -17.46
CA GLU A 38 34.06 20.62 -18.74
C GLU A 38 34.89 21.70 -19.44
N PRO A 39 35.05 21.65 -20.78
CA PRO A 39 35.24 22.84 -21.59
C PRO A 39 33.98 23.15 -22.42
N GLU A 40 33.49 24.39 -22.30
CA GLU A 40 32.49 25.02 -23.18
C GLU A 40 33.16 25.59 -24.48
N PRO A 41 32.39 26.07 -25.49
CA PRO A 41 32.47 25.61 -26.87
C PRO A 41 33.29 26.51 -27.81
N VAL A 42 33.71 25.97 -28.96
CA VAL A 42 34.28 26.74 -30.09
C VAL A 42 33.43 26.51 -31.34
N PRO A 43 32.98 27.56 -32.07
CA PRO A 43 32.10 27.43 -33.22
C PRO A 43 32.90 27.16 -34.50
N ALA A 44 32.48 26.19 -35.31
CA ALA A 44 32.98 26.04 -36.67
C ALA A 44 31.89 25.48 -37.62
N GLN A 45 31.36 26.41 -38.41
CA GLN A 45 30.98 26.32 -39.83
C GLN A 45 30.38 25.01 -40.38
N ALA A 46 29.14 25.14 -40.86
CA ALA A 46 28.52 24.22 -41.80
C ALA A 46 29.25 24.20 -43.16
N PRO A 47 29.34 23.02 -43.80
CA PRO A 47 29.26 22.94 -45.25
C PRO A 47 28.05 22.12 -45.72
N ALA A 48 27.51 22.59 -46.85
CA ALA A 48 26.29 22.17 -47.53
C ALA A 48 26.28 20.70 -48.05
N PRO A 49 25.14 20.18 -48.52
CA PRO A 49 24.89 18.74 -48.65
C PRO A 49 25.51 18.16 -49.92
N LYS A 50 26.02 16.93 -49.84
CA LYS A 50 26.34 16.13 -51.01
C LYS A 50 25.65 14.78 -50.95
N SER A 51 24.98 14.51 -52.07
CA SER A 51 24.23 13.35 -52.44
C SER A 51 25.05 12.06 -52.48
N GLY A 52 24.37 10.94 -52.21
CA GLY A 52 24.61 9.67 -52.90
C GLY A 52 25.67 8.74 -52.31
N ALA A 53 25.26 7.87 -51.38
CA ALA A 53 25.85 6.53 -51.26
C ALA A 53 24.84 5.54 -50.66
N LYS A 54 24.40 4.59 -51.49
CA LYS A 54 23.60 3.42 -51.12
C LYS A 54 24.26 2.68 -49.95
N LYS A 55 23.58 2.60 -48.80
CA LYS A 55 23.87 1.61 -47.76
C LYS A 55 22.64 0.72 -47.58
N ARG A 56 22.76 -0.51 -48.09
CA ARG A 56 21.87 -1.64 -47.78
C ARG A 56 21.85 -1.81 -46.25
N GLY A 57 20.78 -1.39 -45.60
CA GLY A 57 20.47 -1.68 -44.21
C GLY A 57 19.25 -2.61 -44.18
N GLY A 58 19.36 -3.71 -43.46
CA GLY A 58 18.32 -4.73 -43.37
C GLY A 58 16.97 -4.13 -42.95
N ARG A 59 15.93 -4.45 -43.71
CA ARG A 59 14.54 -4.28 -43.32
C ARG A 59 14.31 -5.18 -42.11
N ALA A 60 14.36 -4.61 -40.91
CA ALA A 60 13.66 -5.20 -39.78
C ALA A 60 12.18 -5.22 -40.17
N ASN A 61 11.59 -6.42 -40.21
CA ASN A 61 10.16 -6.61 -40.37
C ASN A 61 9.46 -6.09 -39.10
N ALA A 62 9.32 -4.77 -38.96
CA ALA A 62 8.24 -4.21 -38.18
C ALA A 62 6.98 -4.42 -39.03
N ALA A 63 6.11 -5.34 -38.60
CA ALA A 63 4.77 -5.44 -39.16
C ALA A 63 4.13 -4.03 -39.18
N PRO A 64 3.35 -3.67 -40.21
CA PRO A 64 2.70 -2.37 -40.25
C PRO A 64 1.86 -2.21 -38.99
N ALA A 65 2.13 -1.17 -38.20
CA ALA A 65 1.31 -0.82 -37.05
C ALA A 65 -0.12 -0.62 -37.56
N ARG A 66 -1.03 -1.48 -37.14
CA ARG A 66 -2.43 -1.41 -37.53
C ARG A 66 -2.97 -0.10 -36.97
N THR A 67 -3.32 0.84 -37.84
CA THR A 67 -3.98 2.09 -37.43
C THR A 67 -5.44 1.80 -37.16
N TYR A 68 -5.85 1.95 -35.91
CA TYR A 68 -7.23 1.81 -35.47
C TYR A 68 -7.97 3.15 -35.59
N ALA A 69 -9.28 3.07 -35.81
CA ALA A 69 -10.13 4.26 -35.92
C ALA A 69 -10.42 4.88 -34.55
N GLU A 70 -10.56 4.04 -33.52
CA GLU A 70 -10.96 4.43 -32.18
C GLU A 70 -9.92 3.99 -31.15
N SER A 71 -9.72 4.82 -30.12
CA SER A 71 -8.83 4.52 -29.00
C SER A 71 -9.37 5.08 -27.69
N ARG A 72 -9.14 4.37 -26.59
CA ARG A 72 -9.49 4.81 -25.24
C ARG A 72 -8.38 4.48 -24.26
N ASP A 73 -8.09 5.41 -23.37
CA ASP A 73 -7.09 5.23 -22.31
C ASP A 73 -7.74 5.03 -20.93
N PHE A 74 -7.08 4.25 -20.08
CA PHE A 74 -7.46 4.08 -18.67
C PHE A 74 -6.22 4.10 -17.80
N SER A 75 -6.41 4.60 -16.58
CA SER A 75 -5.36 4.67 -15.57
C SER A 75 -5.34 3.39 -14.74
N LEU A 76 -4.15 2.82 -14.61
CA LEU A 76 -3.86 1.71 -13.72
C LEU A 76 -3.64 2.23 -12.30
N PRO A 77 -4.29 1.62 -11.30
CA PRO A 77 -3.92 1.83 -9.90
C PRO A 77 -2.44 1.52 -9.67
N SER A 78 -1.76 2.34 -8.88
CA SER A 78 -0.32 2.20 -8.61
C SER A 78 0.07 0.83 -8.05
N THR A 79 -0.81 0.19 -7.28
CA THR A 79 -0.63 -1.15 -6.73
C THR A 79 -0.62 -2.26 -7.79
N LEU A 80 -1.20 -1.99 -8.96
CA LEU A 80 -1.28 -2.94 -10.07
C LEU A 80 -0.24 -2.70 -11.16
N VAL A 81 0.42 -1.54 -11.22
CA VAL A 81 1.38 -1.21 -12.28
C VAL A 81 2.45 -2.29 -12.43
N GLN A 82 3.09 -2.71 -11.33
CA GLN A 82 4.13 -3.74 -11.40
C GLN A 82 3.58 -5.09 -11.90
N TRP A 83 2.36 -5.46 -11.50
CA TRP A 83 1.73 -6.70 -11.94
C TRP A 83 1.25 -6.63 -13.39
N ALA A 84 0.67 -5.51 -13.82
CA ALA A 84 0.15 -5.32 -15.17
C ALA A 84 1.25 -5.42 -16.24
N HIS A 85 2.49 -5.07 -15.88
CA HIS A 85 3.69 -5.23 -16.71
C HIS A 85 4.41 -6.57 -16.53
N SER A 86 3.90 -7.46 -15.69
CA SER A 86 4.41 -8.84 -15.57
C SER A 86 3.87 -9.71 -16.71
N PRO A 87 4.54 -10.81 -17.09
CA PRO A 87 4.06 -11.69 -18.16
C PRO A 87 2.61 -12.18 -17.93
N GLU A 88 2.28 -12.57 -16.69
CA GLU A 88 0.93 -12.98 -16.29
C GLU A 88 -0.09 -11.84 -16.44
N GLY A 89 0.29 -10.62 -16.01
CA GLY A 89 -0.60 -9.46 -16.10
C GLY A 89 -0.89 -9.06 -17.53
N ILE A 90 0.14 -9.03 -18.38
CA ILE A 90 0.01 -8.75 -19.81
C ILE A 90 -0.91 -9.78 -20.47
N GLU A 91 -0.67 -11.08 -20.23
CA GLU A 91 -1.49 -12.16 -20.78
C GLU A 91 -2.96 -12.05 -20.36
N LEU A 92 -3.23 -11.77 -19.09
CA LEU A 92 -4.61 -11.63 -18.60
C LEU A 92 -5.31 -10.38 -19.12
N ILE A 93 -4.61 -9.25 -19.19
CA ILE A 93 -5.17 -7.98 -19.67
C ILE A 93 -5.42 -8.06 -21.18
N GLN A 94 -4.45 -8.52 -21.96
CA GLN A 94 -4.62 -8.72 -23.40
C GLN A 94 -5.66 -9.80 -23.68
N GLY A 95 -5.62 -10.90 -22.94
CA GLY A 95 -6.57 -12.01 -22.96
C GLY A 95 -8.03 -11.57 -22.79
N ALA A 96 -8.27 -10.59 -21.92
CA ALA A 96 -9.62 -10.06 -21.67
C ALA A 96 -10.21 -9.31 -22.87
N ALA A 97 -9.39 -8.75 -23.74
CA ALA A 97 -9.80 -7.99 -24.92
C ALA A 97 -9.63 -8.76 -26.24
N VAL A 98 -9.23 -10.03 -26.20
CA VAL A 98 -8.99 -10.86 -27.39
C VAL A 98 -10.23 -10.91 -28.28
N GLY A 99 -10.04 -10.59 -29.56
CA GLY A 99 -11.11 -10.61 -30.57
C GLY A 99 -12.04 -9.39 -30.51
N ILE A 100 -11.77 -8.42 -29.64
CA ILE A 100 -12.55 -7.18 -29.51
C ILE A 100 -11.66 -5.99 -29.87
N GLY A 101 -10.44 -5.91 -29.36
CA GLY A 101 -9.52 -4.81 -29.65
C GLY A 101 -8.07 -5.17 -29.33
N GLU A 102 -7.16 -4.24 -29.62
CA GLU A 102 -5.74 -4.38 -29.26
C GLU A 102 -5.44 -3.59 -27.99
N VAL A 103 -4.75 -4.24 -27.05
CA VAL A 103 -4.34 -3.62 -25.79
C VAL A 103 -2.86 -3.31 -25.84
N THR A 104 -2.53 -2.03 -25.68
CA THR A 104 -1.15 -1.54 -25.61
C THR A 104 -0.91 -0.87 -24.27
N PHE A 105 0.32 -0.97 -23.78
CA PHE A 105 0.76 -0.25 -22.60
C PHE A 105 1.51 1.00 -23.06
N ASP A 106 1.26 2.14 -22.43
CA ASP A 106 2.00 3.36 -22.75
C ASP A 106 3.42 3.24 -22.16
N ASP A 107 4.42 3.15 -23.05
CA ASP A 107 5.83 3.03 -22.66
C ASP A 107 6.35 4.25 -21.90
N ALA A 108 5.80 5.44 -22.18
CA ALA A 108 6.15 6.67 -21.47
C ALA A 108 5.44 6.77 -20.12
N ARG A 109 4.24 6.17 -20.01
CA ARG A 109 3.39 6.19 -18.81
C ARG A 109 2.96 4.78 -18.45
N ARG A 110 3.79 4.10 -17.67
CA ARG A 110 3.54 2.71 -17.21
C ARG A 110 2.23 2.52 -16.44
N ASP A 111 1.62 3.60 -15.97
CA ASP A 111 0.31 3.63 -15.31
C ASP A 111 -0.87 3.78 -16.28
N ARG A 112 -0.65 3.69 -17.60
CA ARG A 112 -1.71 3.81 -18.61
C ARG A 112 -1.75 2.58 -19.50
N ILE A 113 -2.97 2.15 -19.78
CA ILE A 113 -3.26 1.17 -20.83
C ILE A 113 -4.12 1.90 -21.87
N VAL A 114 -3.85 1.62 -23.14
CA VAL A 114 -4.60 2.13 -24.27
C VAL A 114 -5.21 0.95 -25.02
N LEU A 115 -6.53 0.98 -25.17
CA LEU A 115 -7.28 0.04 -26.01
C LEU A 115 -7.55 0.69 -27.36
N HIS A 116 -7.36 -0.10 -28.41
CA HIS A 116 -7.61 0.31 -29.79
C HIS A 116 -8.62 -0.62 -30.44
N GLY A 117 -9.49 -0.07 -31.28
CA GLY A 117 -10.52 -0.83 -31.99
C GLY A 117 -10.97 -0.15 -33.28
N ASP A 118 -11.63 -0.92 -34.14
CA ASP A 118 -12.16 -0.40 -35.41
C ASP A 118 -13.55 0.22 -35.19
N LEU A 119 -14.26 -0.20 -34.14
CA LEU A 119 -15.57 0.30 -33.74
C LEU A 119 -15.58 0.82 -32.29
N PRO A 120 -16.34 1.88 -31.97
CA PRO A 120 -16.40 2.43 -30.62
C PRO A 120 -16.97 1.42 -29.60
N GLU A 121 -17.97 0.62 -30.00
CA GLU A 121 -18.54 -0.40 -29.11
C GLU A 121 -17.56 -1.51 -28.74
N GLU A 122 -16.60 -1.82 -29.61
CA GLU A 122 -15.56 -2.79 -29.32
C GLU A 122 -14.62 -2.26 -28.23
N VAL A 123 -14.17 -1.02 -28.39
CA VAL A 123 -13.32 -0.36 -27.39
C VAL A 123 -14.02 -0.29 -26.04
N ASP A 124 -15.32 0.03 -26.02
CA ASP A 124 -16.11 0.06 -24.78
C ASP A 124 -16.28 -1.32 -24.14
N ARG A 125 -16.57 -2.37 -24.94
CA ARG A 125 -16.66 -3.75 -24.42
C ARG A 125 -15.32 -4.22 -23.87
N ALA A 126 -14.22 -3.95 -24.57
CA ALA A 126 -12.88 -4.29 -24.13
C ALA A 126 -12.51 -3.54 -22.83
N ALA A 127 -12.89 -2.27 -22.71
CA ALA A 127 -12.66 -1.48 -21.50
C ALA A 127 -13.37 -2.10 -20.29
N LEU A 128 -14.64 -2.50 -20.43
CA LEU A 128 -15.38 -3.14 -19.34
C LEU A 128 -14.75 -4.47 -18.89
N LEU A 129 -14.23 -5.27 -19.83
CA LEU A 129 -13.58 -6.54 -19.52
C LEU A 129 -12.24 -6.33 -18.82
N VAL A 130 -11.43 -5.38 -19.30
CA VAL A 130 -10.16 -5.00 -18.66
C VAL A 130 -10.41 -4.45 -17.27
N GLU A 131 -11.38 -3.54 -17.09
CA GLU A 131 -11.79 -3.02 -15.78
C GLU A 131 -12.18 -4.17 -14.83
N SER A 132 -12.97 -5.13 -15.29
CA SER A 132 -13.36 -6.31 -14.49
C SER A 132 -12.16 -7.15 -14.03
N VAL A 133 -11.17 -7.36 -14.92
CA VAL A 133 -9.93 -8.07 -14.58
C VAL A 133 -9.13 -7.30 -13.53
N LEU A 134 -8.98 -5.99 -13.68
CA LEU A 134 -8.25 -5.15 -12.73
C LEU A 134 -8.92 -5.15 -11.36
N GLU A 135 -10.24 -4.95 -11.30
CA GLU A 135 -11.00 -5.01 -10.04
C GLU A 135 -10.85 -6.37 -9.33
N ARG A 136 -10.95 -7.46 -10.10
CA ARG A 136 -10.76 -8.80 -9.56
C ARG A 136 -9.35 -8.97 -9.01
N ARG A 137 -8.33 -8.44 -9.70
CA ARG A 137 -6.94 -8.52 -9.24
C ARG A 137 -6.73 -7.75 -7.93
N ILE A 138 -7.31 -6.55 -7.79
CA ILE A 138 -7.26 -5.79 -6.53
C ILE A 138 -7.84 -6.61 -5.38
N LYS A 139 -9.04 -7.18 -5.57
CA LYS A 139 -9.70 -8.01 -4.56
C LYS A 139 -8.85 -9.24 -4.20
N LEU A 140 -8.19 -9.87 -5.17
CA LEU A 140 -7.30 -11.00 -4.92
C LEU A 140 -6.05 -10.58 -4.13
N GLN A 141 -5.37 -9.50 -4.51
CA GLN A 141 -4.21 -8.99 -3.78
C GLN A 141 -4.55 -8.66 -2.32
N GLN A 142 -5.70 -8.03 -2.08
CA GLN A 142 -6.15 -7.73 -0.72
C GLN A 142 -6.39 -9.01 0.09
N ARG A 143 -7.05 -10.01 -0.49
CA ARG A 143 -7.31 -11.30 0.17
C ARG A 143 -6.02 -12.05 0.50
N LEU A 144 -5.06 -12.06 -0.44
CA LEU A 144 -3.75 -12.67 -0.23
C LEU A 144 -2.97 -11.95 0.87
N ALA A 145 -2.95 -10.61 0.88
CA ALA A 145 -2.29 -9.84 1.92
C ALA A 145 -2.90 -10.11 3.32
N ILE A 146 -4.22 -10.24 3.42
CA ILE A 146 -4.89 -10.61 4.67
C ILE A 146 -4.49 -12.03 5.08
N LYS A 147 -4.51 -12.98 4.14
CA LYS A 147 -4.11 -14.37 4.41
C LYS A 147 -2.67 -14.44 4.92
N ASP A 148 -1.72 -13.80 4.24
CA ASP A 148 -0.30 -13.81 4.61
C ASP A 148 -0.10 -13.22 6.01
N LYS A 149 -0.83 -12.15 6.34
CA LYS A 149 -0.81 -11.57 7.69
C LYS A 149 -1.33 -12.56 8.73
N LEU A 150 -2.45 -13.23 8.46
CA LEU A 150 -3.01 -14.24 9.36
C LEU A 150 -2.08 -15.46 9.51
N ASP A 151 -1.43 -15.90 8.43
CA ASP A 151 -0.48 -17.01 8.46
C ASP A 151 0.77 -16.65 9.29
N GLN A 152 1.26 -15.41 9.18
CA GLN A 152 2.35 -14.90 10.02
C GLN A 152 1.95 -14.81 11.51
N GLU A 153 0.75 -14.30 11.80
CA GLU A 153 0.24 -14.23 13.17
C GLU A 153 0.05 -15.64 13.75
N ARG A 154 -0.50 -16.57 12.97
CA ARG A 154 -0.63 -17.97 13.35
C ARG A 154 0.72 -18.61 13.63
N GLY A 155 1.72 -18.37 12.78
CA GLY A 155 3.09 -18.88 12.98
C GLY A 155 3.68 -18.42 14.31
N LYS A 156 3.57 -17.12 14.62
CA LYS A 156 4.03 -16.57 15.91
C LYS A 156 3.36 -17.23 17.11
N VAL A 157 2.04 -17.42 17.04
CA VAL A 157 1.30 -18.07 18.13
C VAL A 157 1.71 -19.53 18.28
N GLN A 158 1.94 -20.24 17.18
CA GLN A 158 2.42 -21.61 17.22
C GLN A 158 3.83 -21.68 17.84
N ASP A 159 4.73 -20.79 17.46
CA ASP A 159 6.07 -20.70 18.05
C ASP A 159 6.02 -20.40 19.56
N GLU A 160 5.10 -19.53 20.00
CA GLU A 160 4.86 -19.25 21.43
C GLU A 160 4.38 -20.50 22.18
N LEU A 161 3.46 -21.27 21.59
CA LEU A 161 2.93 -22.51 22.18
C LEU A 161 4.02 -23.59 22.26
N ASP A 162 4.78 -23.79 21.19
CA ASP A 162 5.83 -24.82 21.10
C ASP A 162 6.97 -24.54 22.09
N ARG A 163 7.24 -23.26 22.38
CA ARG A 163 8.22 -22.83 23.39
C ARG A 163 7.67 -22.83 24.82
N GLY A 164 6.40 -23.17 25.03
CA GLY A 164 5.75 -23.10 26.34
C GLY A 164 5.52 -21.67 26.86
N LEU A 165 5.69 -20.65 26.02
CA LEU A 165 5.52 -19.23 26.34
C LEU A 165 4.05 -18.81 26.36
N ARG A 166 3.17 -19.72 25.92
CA ARG A 166 1.73 -19.52 25.92
C ARG A 166 1.01 -20.76 26.41
N VAL A 167 0.05 -20.57 27.32
CA VAL A 167 -0.86 -21.62 27.77
C VAL A 167 -2.29 -21.13 27.68
N GLU A 168 -3.16 -22.00 27.19
CA GLU A 168 -4.60 -21.77 27.13
C GLU A 168 -5.32 -22.87 27.92
N PHE A 169 -6.22 -22.46 28.81
CA PHE A 169 -7.06 -23.41 29.55
C PHE A 169 -8.50 -22.92 29.63
N LYS A 170 -9.43 -23.88 29.66
CA LYS A 170 -10.85 -23.64 29.82
C LYS A 170 -11.19 -23.53 31.29
N VAL A 171 -12.06 -22.59 31.63
CA VAL A 171 -12.57 -22.38 32.99
C VAL A 171 -14.08 -22.53 32.95
N ASP A 172 -14.68 -23.25 33.89
CA ASP A 172 -16.13 -23.32 34.00
C ASP A 172 -16.71 -21.89 34.17
N PRO A 173 -17.76 -21.50 33.43
CA PRO A 173 -18.38 -20.18 33.54
C PRO A 173 -18.64 -19.73 34.98
N LYS A 174 -19.02 -20.66 35.87
CA LYS A 174 -19.31 -20.36 37.28
C LYS A 174 -18.07 -19.89 38.07
N PHE A 175 -16.87 -20.25 37.61
CA PHE A 175 -15.61 -19.86 38.22
C PHE A 175 -14.95 -18.66 37.52
N MET A 176 -15.47 -18.21 36.38
CA MET A 176 -14.87 -17.12 35.62
C MET A 176 -14.77 -15.81 36.42
N GLY A 177 -15.84 -15.46 37.15
CA GLY A 177 -15.84 -14.29 38.03
C GLY A 177 -14.79 -14.38 39.15
N MET A 178 -14.53 -15.61 39.63
CA MET A 178 -13.52 -15.89 40.65
C MET A 178 -12.10 -15.77 40.10
N VAL A 179 -11.86 -16.19 38.86
CA VAL A 179 -10.55 -16.07 38.19
C VAL A 179 -10.21 -14.61 37.91
N VAL A 180 -11.18 -13.83 37.40
CA VAL A 180 -10.97 -12.41 37.09
C VAL A 180 -10.80 -11.57 38.37
N GLY A 181 -11.65 -11.81 39.37
CA GLY A 181 -11.75 -10.98 40.56
C GLY A 181 -12.42 -9.62 40.30
N ALA A 182 -12.68 -8.87 41.38
CA ALA A 182 -13.30 -7.55 41.27
C ALA A 182 -12.44 -6.61 40.41
N LYS A 183 -13.00 -6.12 39.29
CA LYS A 183 -12.30 -5.27 38.31
C LYS A 183 -10.96 -5.86 37.80
N GLY A 184 -10.82 -7.19 37.75
CA GLY A 184 -9.59 -7.83 37.27
C GLY A 184 -8.46 -7.88 38.30
N SER A 185 -8.74 -7.63 39.59
CA SER A 185 -7.72 -7.54 40.64
C SER A 185 -6.86 -8.80 40.78
N ARG A 186 -7.46 -9.99 40.63
CA ARG A 186 -6.74 -11.26 40.73
C ARG A 186 -5.83 -11.50 39.53
N ILE A 187 -6.28 -11.15 38.33
CA ILE A 187 -5.45 -11.22 37.13
C ILE A 187 -4.21 -10.34 37.28
N ARG A 188 -4.40 -9.08 37.71
CA ARG A 188 -3.27 -8.15 37.94
C ARG A 188 -2.29 -8.68 39.00
N MET A 189 -2.82 -9.21 40.10
CA MET A 189 -2.00 -9.83 41.14
C MET A 189 -1.16 -11.00 40.61
N VAL A 190 -1.76 -11.88 39.80
CA VAL A 190 -1.06 -13.01 39.17
C VAL A 190 -0.02 -12.51 38.16
N GLN A 191 -0.38 -11.51 37.34
CA GLN A 191 0.51 -10.91 36.37
C GLN A 191 1.78 -10.32 37.02
N GLU A 192 1.60 -9.59 38.13
CA GLU A 192 2.71 -9.01 38.91
C GLU A 192 3.55 -10.06 39.64
N ARG A 193 2.91 -11.08 40.26
CA ARG A 193 3.64 -12.12 41.02
C ARG A 193 4.41 -13.08 40.13
N CYS A 194 3.80 -13.50 39.03
CA CYS A 194 4.35 -14.51 38.14
C CYS A 194 5.10 -13.89 36.96
N ARG A 195 5.30 -12.56 36.93
CA ARG A 195 6.00 -11.83 35.85
C ARG A 195 5.52 -12.20 34.44
N ILE A 196 4.22 -12.46 34.33
CA ILE A 196 3.56 -12.80 33.07
C ILE A 196 3.37 -11.51 32.27
N ASP A 197 3.67 -11.53 30.97
CA ASP A 197 3.53 -10.35 30.11
C ASP A 197 2.07 -9.98 29.90
N ARG A 198 1.22 -10.98 29.63
CA ARG A 198 -0.19 -10.74 29.31
C ARG A 198 -1.10 -11.91 29.72
N VAL A 199 -2.24 -11.57 30.31
CA VAL A 199 -3.36 -12.48 30.53
C VAL A 199 -4.57 -11.98 29.75
N VAL A 200 -5.07 -12.81 28.83
CA VAL A 200 -6.28 -12.53 28.04
C VAL A 200 -7.40 -13.44 28.51
N VAL A 201 -8.52 -12.84 28.90
CA VAL A 201 -9.71 -13.58 29.34
C VAL A 201 -10.83 -13.38 28.34
N ASP A 202 -11.27 -14.49 27.78
CA ASP A 202 -12.42 -14.56 26.88
C ASP A 202 -13.61 -15.11 27.67
N ARG A 203 -14.54 -14.22 28.02
CA ARG A 203 -15.71 -14.58 28.84
C ARG A 203 -16.75 -15.36 28.05
N GLU A 204 -16.82 -15.16 26.74
CA GLU A 204 -17.78 -15.85 25.88
C GLU A 204 -17.32 -17.28 25.62
N ALA A 205 -16.04 -17.46 25.26
CA ALA A 205 -15.45 -18.78 25.07
C ALA A 205 -15.10 -19.51 26.38
N CYS A 206 -15.14 -18.80 27.51
CA CYS A 206 -14.70 -19.28 28.82
C CYS A 206 -13.26 -19.80 28.83
N VAL A 207 -12.36 -19.07 28.16
CA VAL A 207 -10.94 -19.41 28.01
C VAL A 207 -10.08 -18.33 28.63
N VAL A 208 -9.06 -18.76 29.38
CA VAL A 208 -7.99 -17.91 29.89
C VAL A 208 -6.71 -18.25 29.13
N ARG A 209 -6.04 -17.21 28.62
CA ARG A 209 -4.79 -17.32 27.86
C ARG A 209 -3.71 -16.56 28.61
N ILE A 210 -2.64 -17.24 28.92
CA ILE A 210 -1.46 -16.69 29.60
C ILE A 210 -0.34 -16.65 28.56
N VAL A 211 0.31 -15.49 28.42
CA VAL A 211 1.47 -15.28 27.56
C VAL A 211 2.57 -14.63 28.38
N GLY A 212 3.79 -15.16 28.31
CA GLY A 212 4.95 -14.64 29.02
C GLY A 212 6.25 -14.91 28.29
N SER A 213 7.34 -14.41 28.87
CA SER A 213 8.69 -14.49 28.30
C SER A 213 9.49 -15.69 28.78
N ASP A 214 9.10 -16.29 29.91
CA ASP A 214 9.74 -17.46 30.51
C ASP A 214 8.74 -18.63 30.57
N PRO A 215 9.04 -19.79 29.97
CA PRO A 215 8.16 -20.96 30.01
C PRO A 215 7.91 -21.46 31.44
N VAL A 216 8.85 -21.30 32.37
CA VAL A 216 8.68 -21.75 33.77
C VAL A 216 7.64 -20.89 34.49
N GLU A 217 7.63 -19.58 34.19
CA GLU A 217 6.67 -18.63 34.76
C GLU A 217 5.26 -18.79 34.17
N VAL A 218 5.17 -19.19 32.90
CA VAL A 218 3.90 -19.42 32.18
C VAL A 218 3.32 -20.81 32.46
N ASN A 219 4.18 -21.84 32.50
CA ASN A 219 3.82 -23.22 32.75
C ASN A 219 4.87 -23.92 33.63
N PRO A 220 4.75 -23.82 34.97
CA PRO A 220 5.71 -24.42 35.90
C PRO A 220 5.70 -25.97 35.88
N SER A 221 4.86 -26.59 35.05
CA SER A 221 4.73 -28.04 34.87
C SER A 221 5.62 -28.59 33.74
N VAL A 222 6.28 -27.70 32.98
CA VAL A 222 7.23 -28.03 31.90
C VAL A 222 8.66 -27.84 32.42
#